data_AF-A0A135VCU3-F1
#
_entry.id   AF-A0A135VCU3-F1
#
_cell.length_a   1.000
_cell.length_b   1.000
_cell.length_c   1.000
_cell.angle_alpha   90.00
_cell.angle_beta   90.00
_cell.angle_gamma   90.00
#
_symmetry.space_group_name_H-M   'P 1'
#
loop_
_entity.id
_entity.type
_entity.pdbx_description
1 polymer ?
#
loop_
_entity_poly.entity_id
_entity_poly.type
_entity_poly.pdbx_seq_one_letter_code
_entity_poly.pdbx_strand_id
1 'polypeptide(L)'
;MRRFVLLSVAILVVLACSESELLKVVEFQDAEGNSPPITSDVVTIDNDVALVYEDNAVAMVSFDVHFYEVPFGSSEPPGYGAHLDRYVVTFSSVEEDEFPPSHEGALNVIIPPGEEKAVAFVLVPAEAKTVSPLVDLINGGELRTKATVEFWGTEDKTGKELHASGQLDVNFANWADE
;
A
#
# COMPACT_ATOMS: atom_id res chain seq x y z
N MET A 1 -9.77 58.90 -21.09
CA MET A 1 -9.90 57.91 -20.00
C MET A 1 -10.41 56.60 -20.59
N ARG A 2 -9.98 55.47 -20.02
CA ARG A 2 -10.19 54.05 -20.41
C ARG A 2 -9.11 53.46 -21.33
N ARG A 3 -8.06 52.92 -20.69
CA ARG A 3 -7.07 52.00 -21.25
C ARG A 3 -7.70 50.60 -21.35
N PHE A 4 -7.61 49.98 -22.52
CA PHE A 4 -7.84 48.55 -22.72
C PHE A 4 -6.65 47.78 -22.12
N VAL A 5 -6.92 46.86 -21.20
CA VAL A 5 -5.94 45.88 -20.72
C VAL A 5 -6.27 44.58 -21.43
N LEU A 6 -5.41 44.16 -22.37
CA LEU A 6 -5.42 42.81 -22.92
C LEU A 6 -4.90 41.85 -21.84
N LEU A 7 -5.78 41.00 -21.33
CA LEU A 7 -5.40 39.91 -20.45
C LEU A 7 -5.03 38.70 -21.32
N SER A 8 -3.74 38.54 -21.59
CA SER A 8 -3.19 37.30 -22.16
C SER A 8 -3.17 36.24 -21.07
N VAL A 9 -4.19 35.37 -21.02
CA VAL A 9 -4.13 34.16 -20.20
C VAL A 9 -3.35 33.11 -21.00
N ALA A 10 -2.11 32.87 -20.57
CA ALA A 10 -1.31 31.77 -21.05
C ALA A 10 -1.96 30.46 -20.61
N ILE A 11 -2.43 29.67 -21.57
CA ILE A 11 -2.82 28.28 -21.36
C ILE A 11 -1.53 27.50 -21.13
N LEU A 12 -1.25 27.17 -19.86
CA LEU A 12 -0.20 26.23 -19.50
C LEU A 12 -0.69 24.82 -19.83
N VAL A 13 -0.42 24.37 -21.05
CA VAL A 13 -0.55 22.96 -21.41
C VAL A 13 0.62 22.23 -20.75
N VAL A 14 0.41 21.70 -19.54
CA VAL A 14 1.31 20.72 -18.94
C VAL A 14 1.06 19.40 -19.68
N LEU A 15 1.81 19.18 -20.76
CA LEU A 15 1.99 17.84 -21.33
C LEU A 15 2.91 17.06 -20.38
N ALA A 16 2.38 16.65 -19.23
CA ALA A 16 2.90 15.50 -18.53
C ALA A 16 2.34 14.29 -19.26
N CYS A 17 3.12 13.75 -20.21
CA CYS A 17 2.93 12.38 -20.64
C CYS A 17 3.28 11.54 -19.40
N SER A 18 2.26 11.24 -18.59
CA SER A 18 2.38 10.38 -17.42
C SER A 18 2.95 9.06 -17.90
N GLU A 19 4.16 8.73 -17.48
CA GLU A 19 4.71 7.39 -17.60
C GLU A 19 3.71 6.51 -16.86
N SER A 20 2.86 5.80 -17.60
CA SER A 20 1.80 5.01 -16.99
C SER A 20 2.45 3.96 -16.12
N GLU A 21 2.34 4.11 -14.80
CA GLU A 21 2.70 3.07 -13.85
C GLU A 21 1.93 1.82 -14.23
N LEU A 22 2.64 0.79 -14.68
CA LEU A 22 2.02 -0.47 -15.13
C LEU A 22 1.43 -1.22 -13.93
N LEU A 23 2.03 -1.06 -12.75
CA LEU A 23 1.56 -1.66 -11.51
C LEU A 23 0.91 -0.58 -10.65
N LYS A 24 -0.26 -0.85 -10.08
CA LYS A 24 -0.97 0.11 -9.24
C LYS A 24 -1.59 -0.59 -8.03
N VAL A 25 -1.60 0.11 -6.90
CA VAL A 25 -2.47 -0.25 -5.77
C VAL A 25 -3.81 0.43 -5.96
N VAL A 26 -4.88 -0.36 -6.01
CA VAL A 26 -6.26 0.11 -6.21
C VAL A 26 -6.90 0.47 -4.88
N GLU A 27 -6.81 -0.44 -3.90
CA GLU A 27 -7.38 -0.25 -2.57
C GLU A 27 -6.65 -1.12 -1.52
N PHE A 28 -6.86 -0.76 -0.25
CA PHE A 28 -6.46 -1.56 0.91
C PHE A 28 -7.69 -1.96 1.72
N GLN A 29 -7.61 -3.12 2.34
CA GLN A 29 -8.58 -3.63 3.31
C GLN A 29 -7.83 -4.36 4.45
N ASP A 30 -8.45 -4.51 5.61
CA ASP A 30 -7.97 -5.44 6.66
C ASP A 30 -8.30 -6.90 6.30
N ALA A 31 -7.97 -7.83 7.21
CA ALA A 31 -8.23 -9.26 7.00
C ALA A 31 -9.73 -9.61 6.97
N GLU A 32 -10.57 -8.74 7.53
CA GLU A 32 -12.02 -8.87 7.60
C GLU A 32 -12.75 -8.20 6.42
N GLY A 33 -12.03 -7.44 5.59
CA GLY A 33 -12.55 -6.75 4.41
C GLY A 33 -13.01 -5.31 4.66
N ASN A 34 -12.67 -4.71 5.81
CA ASN A 34 -12.97 -3.31 6.09
C ASN A 34 -11.94 -2.39 5.43
N SER A 35 -12.41 -1.27 4.88
CA SER A 35 -11.55 -0.23 4.34
C SER A 35 -10.89 0.60 5.44
N PRO A 36 -9.75 1.27 5.16
CA PRO A 36 -9.10 2.19 6.08
C PRO A 36 -10.06 3.25 6.68
N PRO A 37 -9.80 3.72 7.93
CA PRO A 37 -8.62 3.42 8.74
C PRO A 37 -8.63 2.00 9.32
N ILE A 38 -7.48 1.32 9.28
CA ILE A 38 -7.32 0.00 9.89
C ILE A 38 -7.02 0.18 11.39
N THR A 39 -7.78 -0.51 12.23
CA THR A 39 -7.55 -0.54 13.69
C THR A 39 -6.57 -1.66 14.02
N SER A 40 -5.44 -1.31 14.61
CA SER A 40 -4.42 -2.24 15.08
C SER A 40 -4.44 -2.27 16.60
N ASP A 41 -4.71 -3.44 17.17
CA ASP A 41 -4.67 -3.63 18.61
C ASP A 41 -3.25 -3.93 19.08
N VAL A 42 -2.73 -3.16 20.03
CA VAL A 42 -1.35 -3.35 20.51
C VAL A 42 -1.19 -4.59 21.40
N VAL A 43 -2.27 -5.06 22.03
CA VAL A 43 -2.26 -6.21 22.92
C VAL A 43 -3.66 -6.82 23.05
N THR A 44 -3.74 -8.14 22.90
CA THR A 44 -4.97 -8.92 23.12
C THR A 44 -4.84 -9.70 24.42
N ILE A 45 -5.83 -9.65 25.32
CA ILE A 45 -5.86 -10.45 26.55
C ILE A 45 -6.65 -11.73 26.31
N ASP A 46 -5.94 -12.87 26.27
CA ASP A 46 -6.54 -14.20 26.24
C ASP A 46 -6.31 -14.90 27.57
N ASN A 47 -7.38 -15.24 28.30
CA ASN A 47 -7.32 -15.92 29.60
C ASN A 47 -6.37 -15.24 30.61
N ASP A 48 -6.49 -13.91 30.76
CA ASP A 48 -5.62 -13.06 31.61
C ASP A 48 -4.14 -13.02 31.19
N VAL A 49 -3.82 -13.46 29.97
CA VAL A 49 -2.48 -13.38 29.39
C VAL A 49 -2.46 -12.35 28.27
N ALA A 50 -1.58 -11.37 28.39
CA ALA A 50 -1.30 -10.40 27.34
C ALA A 50 -0.54 -11.08 26.19
N LEU A 51 -1.17 -11.13 25.02
CA LEU A 51 -0.64 -11.67 23.79
C LEU A 51 -0.55 -10.57 22.74
N VAL A 52 0.41 -10.74 21.82
CA VAL A 52 0.65 -9.79 20.75
C VAL A 52 0.61 -10.55 19.44
N TYR A 53 -0.29 -10.14 18.55
CA TYR A 53 -0.46 -10.73 17.23
C TYR A 53 -0.04 -9.75 16.14
N GLU A 54 0.34 -10.28 14.98
CA GLU A 54 0.52 -9.46 13.80
C GLU A 54 -0.84 -9.03 13.25
N ASP A 55 -0.90 -7.85 12.64
CA ASP A 55 -2.07 -7.41 11.88
C ASP A 55 -1.78 -7.56 10.40
N ASN A 56 -2.68 -8.25 9.71
CA ASN A 56 -2.61 -8.50 8.28
C ASN A 56 -3.54 -7.55 7.53
N ALA A 57 -3.13 -7.17 6.32
CA ALA A 57 -3.94 -6.39 5.41
C ALA A 57 -3.90 -7.00 4.01
N VAL A 58 -4.85 -6.60 3.18
CA VAL A 58 -4.98 -6.99 1.78
C VAL A 58 -4.91 -5.75 0.92
N ALA A 59 -4.01 -5.76 -0.06
CA ALA A 59 -3.99 -4.76 -1.13
C ALA A 59 -4.60 -5.35 -2.39
N MET A 60 -5.52 -4.63 -3.03
CA MET A 60 -5.93 -4.94 -4.39
C MET A 60 -4.92 -4.28 -5.34
N VAL A 61 -4.18 -5.09 -6.09
CA VAL A 61 -3.12 -4.61 -6.98
C VAL A 61 -3.47 -4.97 -8.41
N SER A 62 -3.36 -4.00 -9.32
CA SER A 62 -3.61 -4.18 -10.74
C SER A 62 -2.32 -4.08 -11.56
N PHE A 63 -2.27 -4.84 -12.65
CA PHE A 63 -1.20 -4.76 -13.64
C PHE A 63 -1.76 -4.42 -15.02
N ASP A 64 -1.61 -3.15 -15.40
CA ASP A 64 -1.93 -2.66 -16.73
C ASP A 64 -0.77 -2.96 -17.69
N VAL A 65 -1.11 -3.44 -18.88
CA VAL A 65 -0.11 -3.71 -19.92
C VAL A 65 -0.21 -2.69 -21.03
N HIS A 66 0.96 -2.23 -21.49
CA HIS A 66 1.03 -1.66 -22.82
C HIS A 66 0.93 -2.80 -23.81
N PHE A 67 -0.24 -2.96 -24.42
CA PHE A 67 -0.36 -3.82 -25.58
C PHE A 67 0.62 -3.30 -26.64
N TYR A 68 1.74 -4.00 -26.80
CA TYR A 68 2.43 -3.98 -28.09
C TYR A 68 1.38 -4.35 -29.14
N GLU A 69 1.29 -3.59 -30.22
CA GLU A 69 0.42 -3.93 -31.35
C GLU A 69 0.75 -5.36 -31.80
N VAL A 70 -0.04 -6.32 -31.35
CA VAL A 70 0.12 -7.71 -31.74
C VAL A 70 -0.45 -7.84 -33.15
N PRO A 71 0.34 -8.35 -34.12
CA PRO A 71 -0.15 -8.55 -35.48
C PRO A 71 -1.44 -9.37 -35.45
N PHE A 72 -2.43 -8.94 -36.24
CA PHE A 72 -3.72 -9.62 -36.34
C PHE A 72 -3.52 -11.13 -36.57
N GLY A 73 -3.99 -11.96 -35.61
CA GLY A 73 -3.89 -13.42 -35.68
C GLY A 73 -2.90 -14.08 -34.71
N SER A 74 -2.14 -13.33 -33.91
CA SER A 74 -1.39 -13.91 -32.79
C SER A 74 -2.28 -14.04 -31.54
N SER A 75 -2.29 -15.21 -30.92
CA SER A 75 -2.77 -15.36 -29.54
C SER A 75 -1.79 -14.68 -28.59
N GLU A 76 -2.28 -13.97 -27.57
CA GLU A 76 -1.44 -13.50 -26.47
C GLU A 76 -0.62 -14.68 -25.93
N PRO A 77 0.70 -14.52 -25.73
CA PRO A 77 1.49 -15.59 -25.17
C PRO A 77 1.01 -15.91 -23.74
N PRO A 78 0.72 -17.17 -23.39
CA PRO A 78 0.50 -17.54 -22.00
C PRO A 78 1.76 -17.23 -21.16
N GLY A 79 1.56 -16.72 -19.94
CA GLY A 79 2.65 -16.42 -19.00
C GLY A 79 3.28 -15.04 -19.18
N TYR A 80 2.46 -14.03 -19.42
CA TYR A 80 2.80 -12.63 -19.24
C TYR A 80 2.14 -12.17 -17.94
N GLY A 81 2.85 -11.42 -17.10
CA GLY A 81 2.36 -10.99 -15.79
C GLY A 81 3.42 -10.24 -14.98
N ALA A 82 2.96 -9.63 -13.90
CA ALA A 82 3.81 -9.02 -12.88
C ALA A 82 4.07 -10.02 -11.76
N HIS A 83 5.33 -10.34 -11.50
CA HIS A 83 5.75 -11.15 -10.36
C HIS A 83 6.19 -10.23 -9.22
N LEU A 84 5.40 -10.16 -8.16
CA LEU A 84 5.72 -9.42 -6.94
C LEU A 84 6.52 -10.30 -5.98
N ASP A 85 7.65 -9.77 -5.52
CA ASP A 85 8.63 -10.50 -4.70
C ASP A 85 8.81 -9.94 -3.27
N ARG A 86 8.48 -8.67 -3.05
CA ARG A 86 8.56 -8.06 -1.72
C ARG A 86 7.59 -6.89 -1.55
N TYR A 87 7.35 -6.56 -0.28
CA TYR A 87 6.72 -5.32 0.10
C TYR A 87 7.49 -4.63 1.22
N VAL A 88 7.37 -3.31 1.30
CA VAL A 88 7.90 -2.49 2.39
C VAL A 88 6.76 -1.68 2.99
N VAL A 89 6.64 -1.68 4.32
CA VAL A 89 5.69 -0.82 5.04
C VAL A 89 6.49 0.23 5.79
N THR A 90 6.21 1.50 5.50
CA THR A 90 6.80 2.65 6.17
C THR A 90 5.71 3.45 6.87
N PHE A 91 5.81 3.57 8.19
CA PHE A 91 4.92 4.40 8.97
C PHE A 91 5.42 5.84 9.01
N SER A 92 4.47 6.76 9.03
CA SER A 92 4.67 8.17 9.28
C SER A 92 3.55 8.65 10.18
N SER A 93 3.85 9.56 11.09
CA SER A 93 2.81 10.11 11.94
C SER A 93 2.03 11.19 11.21
N VAL A 94 0.77 11.36 11.61
CA VAL A 94 -0.06 12.50 11.19
C VAL A 94 0.15 13.70 12.11
N GLU A 95 0.58 13.49 13.36
CA GLU A 95 0.53 14.51 14.42
C GLU A 95 1.82 14.61 15.27
N GLU A 96 2.62 13.55 15.41
CA GLU A 96 3.76 13.45 16.33
C GLU A 96 5.05 12.96 15.64
N ASP A 97 6.21 13.04 16.28
CA ASP A 97 7.47 12.53 15.69
C ASP A 97 7.72 11.02 15.98
N GLU A 98 6.75 10.33 16.59
CA GLU A 98 6.84 8.92 16.95
C GLU A 98 5.90 8.05 16.10
N PHE A 99 6.44 6.94 15.60
CA PHE A 99 5.71 5.96 14.78
C PHE A 99 6.41 4.60 14.85
N PRO A 100 5.72 3.49 14.52
CA PRO A 100 6.33 2.16 14.53
C PRO A 100 7.50 2.05 13.55
N PRO A 101 8.46 1.15 13.81
CA PRO A 101 9.54 0.88 12.85
C PRO A 101 8.97 0.36 11.53
N SER A 102 9.63 0.73 10.42
CA SER A 102 9.33 0.17 9.10
C SER A 102 9.79 -1.28 9.02
N HIS A 103 9.14 -2.08 8.20
CA HIS A 103 9.54 -3.47 7.94
C HIS A 103 9.38 -3.85 6.47
N GLU A 104 10.07 -4.91 6.09
CA GLU A 104 10.02 -5.52 4.77
C GLU A 104 9.54 -6.96 4.91
N GLY A 105 8.72 -7.41 3.95
CA GLY A 105 8.31 -8.81 3.86
C GLY A 105 8.42 -9.35 2.44
N ALA A 106 8.55 -10.67 2.34
CA ALA A 106 8.63 -11.37 1.06
C ALA A 106 7.24 -11.71 0.51
N LEU A 107 7.11 -11.70 -0.81
CA LEU A 107 5.93 -12.12 -1.56
C LEU A 107 6.31 -13.14 -2.63
N ASN A 108 5.29 -13.83 -3.13
CA ASN A 108 5.39 -14.63 -4.34
C ASN A 108 4.03 -14.62 -5.04
N VAL A 109 3.69 -13.47 -5.62
CA VAL A 109 2.38 -13.26 -6.24
C VAL A 109 2.55 -12.90 -7.71
N ILE A 110 1.86 -13.63 -8.59
CA ILE A 110 1.76 -13.30 -10.01
C ILE A 110 0.44 -12.59 -10.27
N ILE A 111 0.47 -11.39 -10.84
CA ILE A 111 -0.70 -10.61 -11.27
C ILE A 111 -0.81 -10.69 -12.79
N PRO A 112 -1.87 -11.31 -13.33
CA PRO A 112 -2.10 -11.35 -14.76
C PRO A 112 -2.36 -9.96 -15.34
N PRO A 113 -2.01 -9.73 -16.61
CA PRO A 113 -2.33 -8.53 -17.38
C PRO A 113 -3.81 -8.19 -17.37
N GLY A 114 -4.14 -6.93 -17.07
CA GLY A 114 -5.51 -6.42 -17.10
C GLY A 114 -6.41 -6.98 -15.99
N GLU A 115 -5.84 -7.69 -15.01
CA GLU A 115 -6.54 -8.21 -13.85
C GLU A 115 -6.11 -7.49 -12.57
N GLU A 116 -7.03 -7.46 -11.60
CA GLU A 116 -6.74 -7.08 -10.23
C GLU A 116 -6.56 -8.34 -9.38
N LYS A 117 -5.64 -8.28 -8.43
CA LYS A 117 -5.39 -9.39 -7.52
C LYS A 117 -5.23 -8.91 -6.09
N ALA A 118 -5.88 -9.64 -5.18
CA ALA A 118 -5.70 -9.49 -3.75
C ALA A 118 -4.31 -10.01 -3.33
N VAL A 119 -3.53 -9.14 -2.72
CA VAL A 119 -2.19 -9.41 -2.17
C VAL A 119 -2.27 -9.25 -0.65
N ALA A 120 -2.19 -10.36 0.08
CA ALA A 120 -2.12 -10.33 1.54
C ALA A 120 -0.68 -10.03 2.01
N PHE A 121 -0.55 -9.21 3.03
CA PHE A 121 0.73 -8.83 3.62
C PHE A 121 0.59 -8.51 5.11
N VAL A 122 1.70 -8.55 5.86
CA VAL A 122 1.72 -8.15 7.26
C VAL A 122 1.84 -6.63 7.30
N LEU A 123 0.80 -5.96 7.82
CA LEU A 123 0.80 -4.51 8.00
C LEU A 123 1.56 -4.12 9.26
N VAL A 124 1.38 -4.86 10.36
CA VAL A 124 2.05 -4.60 11.64
C VAL A 124 2.59 -5.91 12.20
N PRO A 125 3.92 -6.12 12.19
CA PRO A 125 4.50 -7.31 12.79
C PRO A 125 4.28 -7.33 14.31
N ALA A 126 4.11 -8.52 14.88
CA ALA A 126 3.99 -8.68 16.33
C ALA A 126 5.19 -8.09 17.09
N GLU A 127 6.41 -8.18 16.55
CA GLU A 127 7.59 -7.59 17.20
C GLU A 127 7.52 -6.07 17.30
N ALA A 128 6.91 -5.39 16.32
CA ALA A 128 6.81 -3.93 16.31
C ALA A 128 5.92 -3.41 17.45
N LYS A 129 4.95 -4.21 17.89
CA LYS A 129 4.07 -3.92 19.03
C LYS A 129 4.79 -4.04 20.39
N THR A 130 6.00 -4.62 20.43
CA THR A 130 6.79 -4.80 21.67
C THR A 130 7.79 -3.67 21.94
N VAL A 131 7.86 -2.67 21.06
CA VAL A 131 8.76 -1.52 21.16
C VAL A 131 7.97 -0.21 21.12
N SER A 132 8.57 0.87 21.61
CA SER A 132 7.95 2.21 21.52
C SER A 132 7.79 2.64 20.06
N PRO A 133 6.74 3.41 19.73
CA PRO A 133 5.73 3.93 20.67
C PRO A 133 4.59 2.94 21.01
N LEU A 134 4.50 1.79 20.33
CA LEU A 134 3.33 0.90 20.44
C LEU A 134 3.19 0.24 21.81
N VAL A 135 4.31 -0.18 22.41
CA VAL A 135 4.30 -0.81 23.74
C VAL A 135 3.76 0.13 24.83
N ASP A 136 3.91 1.45 24.64
CA ASP A 136 3.47 2.44 25.63
C ASP A 136 1.94 2.60 25.64
N LEU A 137 1.28 2.30 24.52
CA LEU A 137 -0.18 2.35 24.35
C LEU A 137 -0.92 1.25 25.13
N ILE A 138 -0.23 0.23 25.64
CA ILE A 138 -0.81 -0.82 26.49
C ILE A 138 -1.52 -0.20 27.70
N ASN A 139 -0.98 0.89 28.23
CA ASN A 139 -1.53 1.59 29.41
C ASN A 139 -2.61 2.63 29.05
N GLY A 140 -3.01 2.70 27.78
CA GLY A 140 -3.97 3.65 27.24
C GLY A 140 -3.35 4.71 26.32
N GLY A 141 -4.20 5.37 25.54
CA GLY A 141 -3.82 6.30 24.48
C GLY A 141 -4.19 5.77 23.10
N GLU A 142 -3.98 6.60 22.08
CA GLU A 142 -4.18 6.26 20.68
C GLU A 142 -3.05 6.89 19.87
N LEU A 143 -2.50 6.16 18.91
CA LEU A 143 -1.52 6.66 17.94
C LEU A 143 -2.10 6.52 16.53
N ARG A 144 -2.25 7.65 15.84
CA ARG A 144 -2.74 7.70 14.46
C ARG A 144 -1.60 7.90 13.48
N THR A 145 -1.50 7.00 12.52
CA THR A 145 -0.40 6.99 11.55
C THR A 145 -0.90 6.82 10.13
N LYS A 146 -0.03 7.16 9.18
CA LYS A 146 -0.12 6.78 7.78
C LYS A 146 0.90 5.70 7.50
N ALA A 147 0.45 4.55 7.03
CA ALA A 147 1.30 3.51 6.47
C ALA A 147 1.40 3.71 4.95
N THR A 148 2.62 3.89 4.46
CA THR A 148 2.93 3.78 3.03
C THR A 148 3.39 2.35 2.76
N VAL A 149 2.69 1.66 1.87
CA VAL A 149 3.01 0.28 1.47
C VAL A 149 3.52 0.31 0.04
N GLU A 150 4.72 -0.21 -0.16
CA GLU A 150 5.36 -0.29 -1.47
C GLU A 150 5.51 -1.76 -1.87
N PHE A 151 4.97 -2.12 -3.02
CA PHE A 151 5.11 -3.43 -3.64
C PHE A 151 6.16 -3.38 -4.73
N TRP A 152 7.06 -4.36 -4.74
CA TRP A 152 8.14 -4.48 -5.70
C TRP A 152 8.13 -5.84 -6.39
N GLY A 153 8.59 -5.86 -7.62
CA GLY A 153 8.61 -7.08 -8.42
C GLY A 153 9.24 -6.88 -9.80
N THR A 154 9.00 -7.84 -10.68
CA THR A 154 9.47 -7.79 -12.08
C THR A 154 8.40 -8.24 -13.06
N GLU A 155 8.46 -7.72 -14.28
CA GLU A 155 7.66 -8.18 -15.40
C GLU A 155 8.28 -9.44 -16.02
N ASP A 156 7.52 -10.55 -16.08
CA ASP A 156 8.02 -11.90 -16.41
C ASP A 156 8.82 -12.00 -17.73
N LYS A 157 8.49 -11.18 -18.74
CA LYS A 157 9.08 -11.28 -20.09
C LYS A 157 10.25 -10.35 -20.33
N THR A 158 10.25 -9.20 -19.67
CA THR A 158 11.25 -8.14 -19.90
C THR A 158 12.26 -8.09 -18.76
N GLY A 159 11.92 -8.64 -17.60
CA GLY A 159 12.67 -8.44 -16.36
C GLY A 159 12.64 -6.99 -15.86
N LYS A 160 11.75 -6.14 -16.41
CA LYS A 160 11.62 -4.75 -15.99
C LYS A 160 11.12 -4.73 -14.55
N GLU A 161 11.77 -3.93 -13.71
CA GLU A 161 11.32 -3.71 -12.34
C GLU A 161 9.94 -3.04 -12.34
N LEU A 162 9.08 -3.54 -11.47
CA LEU A 162 7.76 -3.01 -11.21
C LEU A 162 7.71 -2.50 -9.76
N HIS A 163 7.06 -1.36 -9.60
CA HIS A 163 6.85 -0.71 -8.32
C HIS A 163 5.43 -0.17 -8.29
N ALA A 164 4.77 -0.34 -7.14
CA ALA A 164 3.51 0.32 -6.85
C ALA A 164 3.50 0.75 -5.39
N SER A 165 3.00 1.95 -5.13
CA SER A 165 2.89 2.48 -3.78
C SER A 165 1.45 2.87 -3.48
N GLY A 166 1.02 2.64 -2.25
CA GLY A 166 -0.26 3.10 -1.75
C GLY A 166 -0.14 3.53 -0.29
N GLN A 167 -1.09 4.33 0.17
CA GLN A 167 -1.15 4.78 1.56
C GLN A 167 -2.48 4.39 2.20
N LEU A 168 -2.43 4.04 3.48
CA LEU A 168 -3.60 3.83 4.31
C LEU A 168 -3.40 4.44 5.70
N ASP A 169 -4.50 4.82 6.34
CA ASP A 169 -4.50 5.26 7.73
C ASP A 169 -4.55 4.04 8.67
N VAL A 170 -3.74 4.06 9.73
CA VAL A 170 -3.68 3.00 10.75
C VAL A 170 -3.75 3.63 12.14
N ASN A 171 -4.71 3.16 12.94
CA ASN A 171 -4.94 3.63 14.30
C ASN A 171 -4.55 2.54 15.30
N PHE A 172 -3.56 2.83 16.13
CA PHE A 172 -3.07 1.94 17.17
C PHE A 172 -3.66 2.33 18.52
N ALA A 173 -4.20 1.37 19.25
CA ALA A 173 -4.55 1.52 20.65
C ALA A 173 -4.58 0.15 21.33
N ASN A 174 -4.77 0.13 22.65
CA ASN A 174 -5.29 -1.04 23.33
C ASN A 174 -6.80 -1.04 23.15
N TRP A 175 -7.29 -1.73 22.11
CA TRP A 175 -8.72 -1.83 21.82
C TRP A 175 -9.33 -2.92 22.71
N ALA A 176 -9.21 -2.71 24.03
CA ALA A 176 -9.61 -3.59 25.13
C ALA A 176 -10.58 -4.71 24.71
N ASP A 177 -10.06 -5.90 24.40
CA ASP A 177 -10.73 -7.12 23.92
C ASP A 177 -12.26 -7.00 23.74
N GLU A 178 -12.71 -6.17 22.78
CA GLU A 178 -14.12 -6.09 22.38
C GLU A 178 -14.54 -7.29 21.54
#